data_AF-A0A7C9IU17-F1
#
_entry.id   AF-A0A7C9IU17-F1
#
_cell.length_a   1.000
_cell.length_b   1.000
_cell.length_c   1.000
_cell.angle_alpha   90.00
_cell.angle_beta   90.00
_cell.angle_gamma   90.00
#
_symmetry.space_group_name_H-M   'P 1'
#
loop_
_entity.id
_entity.type
_entity.pdbx_description
1 polymer ?
#
loop_
_entity_poly.entity_id
_entity_poly.type
_entity_poly.pdbx_seq_one_letter_code
_entity_poly.pdbx_strand_id
1 'polypeptide(L)'
;MSGASLFVSWVRVCLAAVVSSVLLHASASAHEVQPAVMGLDISADSITVQLDWTLEAGVAGLNLEGVQDTNDAENADAYDAARALEPDALAEEFRKDWPEIRERMTFRSGGEDIALDIQSMDVPEVGNVEDARTSRVILSGALPEGGAPVVVGWDASLGPLVVRQPGVEGGYSAFLIGGQLSDEIPRLGATDQTAGEAFVDYIGVGFDHIIPLGLDHILFVLGLFFLALRMGALLWQVTAFTLAHTVTLALGALDIVRISPDIVEPLIAASIVYVGIENVLSRGLTPWRPFVVFCFGLLHGLGFASVLQDFGLGADNFIPKLIGFNIGVELGQLSVIAAAYIAFGVLFGNHEWYKRRIAGPVSVGIALIAAFWVLERTGMIGVDGAWAPFSMLTEGGFPATTVTLAAAGLAVVLTILVMATNSDTLREASGMATSFALFLALVATFTSGAWILSLVIAGVWVLAIRMQSLGGADMPGALA
;
A
#
# COMPACT_ATOMS: atom_id res chain seq x y z
N MET A 1 28.88 7.68 -30.93
CA MET A 1 28.01 7.37 -29.78
C MET A 1 28.77 6.39 -28.90
N SER A 2 28.99 6.70 -27.62
CA SER A 2 29.73 5.80 -26.73
C SER A 2 28.89 4.54 -26.45
N GLY A 3 29.52 3.40 -26.14
CA GLY A 3 28.79 2.16 -25.83
C GLY A 3 27.75 2.33 -24.71
N ALA A 4 27.98 3.28 -23.79
CA ALA A 4 27.03 3.65 -22.74
C ALA A 4 25.75 4.33 -23.28
N SER A 5 25.82 5.16 -24.33
CA SER A 5 24.61 5.78 -24.91
C SER A 5 23.78 4.76 -25.68
N LEU A 6 24.43 3.79 -26.32
CA LEU A 6 23.77 2.67 -27.00
C LEU A 6 23.07 1.75 -26.00
N PHE A 7 23.73 1.40 -24.89
CA PHE A 7 23.14 0.59 -23.83
C PHE A 7 21.90 1.24 -23.20
N VAL A 8 21.97 2.54 -22.89
CA VAL A 8 20.81 3.28 -22.34
C VAL A 8 19.66 3.35 -23.35
N SER A 9 19.94 3.52 -24.64
CA SER A 9 18.93 3.45 -25.68
C SER A 9 18.30 2.05 -25.79
N TRP A 10 19.10 0.99 -25.68
CA TRP A 10 18.60 -0.39 -25.66
C TRP A 10 17.72 -0.68 -24.45
N VAL A 11 18.12 -0.22 -23.25
CA VAL A 11 17.30 -0.35 -22.04
C VAL A 11 15.97 0.38 -22.18
N ARG A 12 15.96 1.61 -22.74
CA ARG A 12 14.71 2.37 -22.99
C ARG A 12 13.80 1.66 -24.00
N VAL A 13 14.37 1.07 -25.04
CA VAL A 13 13.62 0.31 -26.06
C VAL A 13 13.09 -0.99 -25.48
N CYS A 14 13.89 -1.71 -24.67
CA CYS A 14 13.42 -2.90 -23.97
C CYS A 14 12.33 -2.57 -22.94
N LEU A 15 12.47 -1.47 -22.19
CA LEU A 15 11.44 -1.03 -21.24
C LEU A 15 10.15 -0.64 -21.98
N ALA A 16 10.26 0.10 -23.10
CA ALA A 16 9.10 0.44 -23.93
C ALA A 16 8.47 -0.82 -24.57
N ALA A 17 9.28 -1.81 -24.94
CA ALA A 17 8.80 -3.08 -25.47
C ALA A 17 8.13 -3.93 -24.39
N VAL A 18 8.66 -3.95 -23.16
CA VAL A 18 8.04 -4.60 -22.00
C VAL A 18 6.72 -3.93 -21.65
N VAL A 19 6.69 -2.59 -21.55
CA VAL A 19 5.44 -1.83 -21.33
C VAL A 19 4.44 -2.10 -22.46
N SER A 20 4.89 -2.15 -23.72
CA SER A 20 4.02 -2.45 -24.86
C SER A 20 3.56 -3.90 -24.93
N SER A 21 4.33 -4.87 -24.40
CA SER A 21 3.93 -6.27 -24.33
C SER A 21 3.02 -6.56 -23.13
N VAL A 22 3.19 -5.81 -22.04
CA VAL A 22 2.29 -5.79 -20.88
C VAL A 22 0.90 -5.31 -21.28
N LEU A 23 0.81 -4.27 -22.12
CA LEU A 23 -0.47 -3.80 -22.69
C LEU A 23 -1.17 -4.81 -23.62
N LEU A 24 -0.48 -5.88 -24.04
CA LEU A 24 -1.02 -6.91 -24.93
C LEU A 24 -1.40 -8.22 -24.22
N HIS A 25 -1.09 -8.36 -22.92
CA HIS A 25 -1.31 -9.60 -22.13
C HIS A 25 -2.12 -9.39 -20.85
N ALA A 26 -2.77 -8.24 -20.67
CA ALA A 26 -3.65 -7.98 -19.52
C ALA A 26 -4.92 -8.86 -19.60
N SER A 27 -4.80 -10.11 -19.16
CA SER A 27 -5.90 -11.06 -18.99
C SER A 27 -5.48 -12.10 -17.96
N ALA A 28 -5.13 -11.65 -16.75
CA ALA A 28 -4.97 -12.52 -15.59
C ALA A 28 -5.12 -11.66 -14.33
N SER A 29 -6.12 -12.02 -13.51
CA SER A 29 -6.63 -11.25 -12.37
C SER A 29 -5.90 -11.65 -11.08
N ALA A 30 -5.65 -10.67 -10.20
CA ALA A 30 -5.30 -10.88 -8.80
C ALA A 30 -6.48 -10.41 -7.93
N HIS A 31 -6.72 -11.05 -6.78
CA HIS A 31 -7.95 -10.87 -6.00
C HIS A 31 -7.75 -9.91 -4.82
N GLU A 32 -7.81 -8.60 -5.08
CA GLU A 32 -7.67 -7.56 -4.06
C GLU A 32 -8.87 -7.52 -3.09
N VAL A 33 -8.58 -7.31 -1.79
CA VAL A 33 -9.60 -7.09 -0.77
C VAL A 33 -10.26 -5.71 -0.96
N GLN A 34 -11.45 -5.70 -1.56
CA GLN A 34 -12.26 -4.49 -1.69
C GLN A 34 -12.98 -4.16 -0.37
N PRO A 35 -12.90 -2.92 0.14
CA PRO A 35 -13.64 -2.54 1.33
C PRO A 35 -15.16 -2.61 1.11
N ALA A 36 -15.89 -2.94 2.18
CA ALA A 36 -17.34 -2.88 2.16
C ALA A 36 -17.82 -1.42 2.13
N VAL A 37 -18.95 -1.16 1.46
CA VAL A 37 -19.57 0.17 1.43
C VAL A 37 -20.96 0.09 2.06
N MET A 38 -21.17 0.86 3.12
CA MET A 38 -22.41 0.91 3.89
C MET A 38 -23.06 2.28 3.76
N GLY A 39 -24.20 2.33 3.09
CA GLY A 39 -25.12 3.46 3.05
C GLY A 39 -26.15 3.37 4.18
N LEU A 40 -26.26 4.42 5.00
CA LEU A 40 -27.23 4.53 6.08
C LEU A 40 -28.33 5.52 5.71
N ASP A 41 -29.58 5.06 5.77
CA ASP A 41 -30.76 5.92 5.81
C ASP A 41 -31.40 5.78 7.19
N ILE A 42 -31.34 6.86 7.98
CA ILE A 42 -31.76 6.87 9.38
C ILE A 42 -33.01 7.74 9.50
N SER A 43 -34.11 7.14 9.95
CA SER A 43 -35.34 7.86 10.30
C SER A 43 -35.43 8.07 11.81
N ALA A 44 -36.56 8.62 12.28
CA ALA A 44 -36.79 8.77 13.72
C ALA A 44 -36.89 7.42 14.46
N ASP A 45 -37.45 6.42 13.79
CA ASP A 45 -37.94 5.15 14.34
C ASP A 45 -37.34 3.90 13.69
N SER A 46 -36.59 4.04 12.59
CA SER A 46 -35.97 2.93 11.88
C SER A 46 -34.65 3.32 11.26
N ILE A 47 -33.83 2.32 10.99
CA ILE A 47 -32.61 2.45 10.21
C ILE A 47 -32.68 1.47 9.05
N THR A 48 -32.36 1.94 7.85
CA THR A 48 -32.15 1.11 6.67
C THR A 48 -30.67 1.17 6.30
N VAL A 49 -30.08 0.01 6.09
CA VAL A 49 -28.65 -0.13 5.75
C VAL A 49 -28.57 -0.77 4.38
N GLN A 50 -27.99 -0.07 3.41
CA GLN A 50 -27.55 -0.64 2.15
C GLN A 50 -26.09 -1.04 2.29
N LEU A 51 -25.81 -2.33 2.26
CA LEU A 51 -24.47 -2.89 2.32
C LEU A 51 -24.08 -3.42 0.94
N ASP A 52 -23.14 -2.76 0.28
CA ASP A 52 -22.50 -3.22 -0.95
C ASP A 52 -21.19 -3.95 -0.53
N TRP A 53 -21.15 -5.27 -0.68
CA TRP A 53 -20.07 -6.13 -0.15
C TRP A 53 -19.90 -7.43 -0.96
N THR A 54 -18.71 -8.03 -0.87
CA THR A 54 -18.39 -9.37 -1.39
C THR A 54 -18.90 -10.42 -0.40
N LEU A 55 -20.14 -10.90 -0.59
CA LEU A 55 -20.80 -11.81 0.35
C LEU A 55 -20.07 -13.15 0.49
N GLU A 56 -19.35 -13.57 -0.56
CA GLU A 56 -18.51 -14.75 -0.57
C GLU A 56 -17.49 -14.73 0.55
N ALA A 57 -16.92 -13.57 0.87
CA ALA A 57 -15.95 -13.43 1.95
C ALA A 57 -16.63 -13.69 3.31
N GLY A 58 -17.87 -13.22 3.46
CA GLY A 58 -18.69 -13.48 4.65
C GLY A 58 -19.09 -14.95 4.77
N VAL A 59 -19.57 -15.57 3.68
CA VAL A 59 -20.02 -16.97 3.62
C VAL A 59 -18.85 -17.94 3.85
N ALA A 60 -17.70 -17.67 3.25
CA ALA A 60 -16.51 -18.48 3.46
C ALA A 60 -15.81 -18.21 4.81
N GLY A 61 -16.31 -17.22 5.58
CA GLY A 61 -15.78 -16.88 6.89
C GLY A 61 -14.34 -16.39 6.83
N LEU A 62 -13.97 -15.64 5.78
CA LEU A 62 -12.63 -15.09 5.64
C LEU A 62 -12.33 -14.13 6.78
N ASN A 63 -11.12 -14.21 7.30
CA ASN A 63 -10.53 -13.16 8.10
C ASN A 63 -9.74 -12.23 7.19
N LEU A 64 -10.28 -11.04 6.92
CA LEU A 64 -9.67 -10.03 6.07
C LEU A 64 -8.76 -9.05 6.85
N GLU A 65 -8.53 -9.29 8.14
CA GLU A 65 -7.66 -8.43 8.94
C GLU A 65 -6.21 -8.51 8.45
N GLY A 66 -5.71 -7.42 7.88
CA GLY A 66 -4.33 -7.33 7.40
C GLY A 66 -4.04 -8.14 6.13
N VAL A 67 -5.08 -8.63 5.45
CA VAL A 67 -4.98 -9.38 4.19
C VAL A 67 -5.12 -8.43 3.00
N GLN A 68 -4.22 -8.52 2.02
CA GLN A 68 -4.26 -7.72 0.79
C GLN A 68 -4.78 -8.51 -0.41
N ASP A 69 -4.41 -9.80 -0.51
CA ASP A 69 -4.97 -10.76 -1.48
C ASP A 69 -5.81 -11.80 -0.75
N THR A 70 -7.06 -11.97 -1.15
CA THR A 70 -7.97 -12.99 -0.58
C THR A 70 -7.44 -14.42 -0.68
N ASN A 71 -6.54 -14.70 -1.62
CA ASN A 71 -5.87 -16.00 -1.74
C ASN A 71 -4.98 -16.33 -0.52
N ASP A 72 -4.49 -15.32 0.20
CA ASP A 72 -3.66 -15.48 1.40
C ASP A 72 -4.48 -15.71 2.67
N ALA A 73 -5.81 -15.57 2.59
CA ALA A 73 -6.69 -15.72 3.73
C ALA A 73 -6.89 -17.19 4.13
N GLU A 74 -7.09 -17.41 5.43
CA GLU A 74 -7.62 -18.70 5.90
C GLU A 74 -9.02 -18.90 5.28
N ASN A 75 -9.24 -20.08 4.67
CA ASN A 75 -10.43 -20.44 3.89
C ASN A 75 -10.55 -19.86 2.46
N ALA A 76 -9.44 -19.47 1.82
CA ALA A 76 -9.44 -19.09 0.39
C ALA A 76 -10.13 -20.12 -0.53
N ASP A 77 -9.92 -21.44 -0.32
CA ASP A 77 -10.62 -22.49 -1.09
C ASP A 77 -12.15 -22.40 -0.97
N ALA A 78 -12.66 -22.02 0.21
CA ALA A 78 -14.09 -21.85 0.44
C ALA A 78 -14.61 -20.55 -0.21
N TYR A 79 -13.77 -19.51 -0.27
CA TYR A 79 -14.05 -18.27 -0.99
C TYR A 79 -14.25 -18.53 -2.48
N ASP A 80 -13.30 -19.24 -3.11
CA ASP A 80 -13.37 -19.58 -4.53
C ASP A 80 -14.60 -20.46 -4.84
N ALA A 81 -14.91 -21.40 -3.95
CA ALA A 81 -16.13 -22.20 -4.06
C ALA A 81 -17.39 -21.33 -3.98
N ALA A 82 -17.41 -20.33 -3.09
CA ALA A 82 -18.54 -19.40 -2.95
C ALA A 82 -18.72 -18.49 -4.18
N ARG A 83 -17.62 -18.13 -4.88
CA ARG A 83 -17.67 -17.33 -6.11
C ARG A 83 -18.27 -18.07 -7.29
N ALA A 84 -18.12 -19.40 -7.31
CA ALA A 84 -18.77 -20.26 -8.29
C ALA A 84 -20.27 -20.50 -8.03
N LEU A 85 -20.81 -20.04 -6.89
CA LEU A 85 -22.23 -20.22 -6.58
C LEU A 85 -23.11 -19.32 -7.43
N GLU A 86 -24.18 -19.90 -7.96
CA GLU A 86 -25.28 -19.17 -8.58
C GLU A 86 -25.91 -18.18 -7.59
N PRO A 87 -26.48 -17.05 -8.06
CA PRO A 87 -26.96 -15.97 -7.21
C PRO A 87 -27.89 -16.41 -6.08
N ASP A 88 -28.85 -17.27 -6.40
CA ASP A 88 -29.82 -17.80 -5.43
C ASP A 88 -29.16 -18.68 -4.36
N ALA A 89 -28.16 -19.46 -4.74
CA ALA A 89 -27.42 -20.34 -3.83
C ALA A 89 -26.52 -19.54 -2.89
N LEU A 90 -25.79 -18.54 -3.40
CA LEU A 90 -25.00 -17.64 -2.57
C LEU A 90 -25.90 -16.87 -1.59
N ALA A 91 -27.05 -16.40 -2.06
CA ALA A 91 -28.03 -15.72 -1.23
C ALA A 91 -28.62 -16.63 -0.13
N GLU A 92 -28.76 -17.93 -0.38
CA GLU A 92 -29.24 -18.90 0.61
C GLU A 92 -28.18 -19.15 1.70
N GLU A 93 -26.92 -19.39 1.31
CA GLU A 93 -25.81 -19.58 2.26
C GLU A 93 -25.57 -18.32 3.10
N PHE A 94 -25.57 -17.12 2.48
CA PHE A 94 -25.42 -15.88 3.23
C PHE A 94 -26.54 -15.68 4.27
N ARG A 95 -27.79 -16.02 3.95
CA ARG A 95 -28.90 -15.94 4.93
C ARG A 95 -28.74 -16.92 6.08
N LYS A 96 -28.16 -18.09 5.81
CA LYS A 96 -27.88 -19.11 6.84
C LYS A 96 -26.79 -18.65 7.80
N ASP A 97 -25.76 -17.97 7.29
CA ASP A 97 -24.63 -17.47 8.09
C ASP A 97 -24.88 -16.08 8.69
N TRP A 98 -25.95 -15.40 8.26
CA TRP A 98 -26.33 -14.06 8.75
C TRP A 98 -26.33 -13.91 10.27
N PRO A 99 -26.84 -14.86 11.09
CA PRO A 99 -26.79 -14.75 12.55
C PRO A 99 -25.38 -14.61 13.13
N GLU A 100 -24.38 -15.23 12.52
CA GLU A 100 -22.98 -15.12 12.95
C GLU A 100 -22.32 -13.85 12.39
N ILE A 101 -22.59 -13.55 11.13
CA ILE A 101 -22.06 -12.35 10.46
C ILE A 101 -22.54 -11.08 11.18
N ARG A 102 -23.82 -11.02 11.58
CA ARG A 102 -24.37 -9.85 12.28
C ARG A 102 -23.78 -9.64 13.67
N GLU A 103 -23.24 -10.67 14.32
CA GLU A 103 -22.56 -10.52 15.64
C GLU A 103 -21.23 -9.79 15.50
N ARG A 104 -20.64 -9.79 14.31
CA ARG A 104 -19.43 -9.04 13.95
C ARG A 104 -19.74 -7.62 13.46
N MET A 105 -21.01 -7.26 13.40
CA MET A 105 -21.48 -5.90 13.11
C MET A 105 -22.06 -5.29 14.38
N THR A 106 -21.71 -4.04 14.67
CA THR A 106 -22.27 -3.31 15.80
C THR A 106 -23.19 -2.21 15.29
N PHE A 107 -24.43 -2.19 15.75
CA PHE A 107 -25.34 -1.06 15.55
C PHE A 107 -25.95 -0.73 16.90
N ARG A 108 -25.67 0.47 17.42
CA ARG A 108 -26.14 0.90 18.74
C ARG A 108 -26.81 2.25 18.68
N SER A 109 -27.86 2.46 19.47
CA SER A 109 -28.44 3.79 19.69
C SER A 109 -28.93 3.93 21.12
N GLY A 110 -28.53 5.01 21.80
CA GLY A 110 -28.92 5.24 23.20
C GLY A 110 -28.40 4.18 24.18
N GLY A 111 -27.35 3.43 23.81
CA GLY A 111 -26.81 2.33 24.61
C GLY A 111 -27.52 0.98 24.40
N GLU A 112 -28.51 0.91 23.51
CA GLU A 112 -29.20 -0.34 23.12
C GLU A 112 -28.68 -0.84 21.77
N ASP A 113 -28.55 -2.16 21.63
CA ASP A 113 -28.18 -2.81 20.37
C ASP A 113 -29.38 -2.87 19.42
N ILE A 114 -29.16 -2.51 18.16
CA ILE A 114 -30.14 -2.54 17.09
C ILE A 114 -29.96 -3.85 16.32
N ALA A 115 -30.97 -4.71 16.37
CA ALA A 115 -30.99 -5.90 15.54
C ALA A 115 -31.34 -5.51 14.09
N LEU A 116 -30.49 -5.89 13.15
CA LEU A 116 -30.75 -5.74 11.72
C LEU A 116 -31.21 -7.07 11.11
N ASP A 117 -32.29 -6.98 10.33
CA ASP A 117 -32.83 -8.09 9.55
C ASP A 117 -32.67 -7.81 8.05
N ILE A 118 -32.37 -8.87 7.30
CA ILE A 118 -32.27 -8.80 5.83
C ILE A 118 -33.66 -8.58 5.24
N GLN A 119 -33.84 -7.45 4.55
CA GLN A 119 -35.06 -7.13 3.81
C GLN A 119 -34.99 -7.65 2.38
N SER A 120 -33.87 -7.41 1.70
CA SER A 120 -33.65 -7.90 0.34
C SER A 120 -32.16 -8.04 0.05
N MET A 121 -31.85 -8.86 -0.95
CA MET A 121 -30.49 -9.02 -1.46
C MET A 121 -30.54 -9.08 -2.98
N ASP A 122 -29.60 -8.40 -3.60
CA ASP A 122 -29.35 -8.41 -5.04
C ASP A 122 -27.94 -8.95 -5.25
N VAL A 123 -27.87 -10.19 -5.74
CA VAL A 123 -26.63 -10.90 -6.03
C VAL A 123 -26.50 -10.95 -7.55
N PRO A 124 -25.44 -10.36 -8.15
CA PRO A 124 -25.24 -10.42 -9.59
C PRO A 124 -25.04 -11.85 -10.10
N GLU A 125 -25.47 -12.08 -11.35
CA GLU A 125 -25.18 -13.30 -12.11
C GLU A 125 -23.69 -13.65 -12.09
N VAL A 126 -23.37 -14.94 -12.15
CA VAL A 126 -21.98 -15.40 -12.15
C VAL A 126 -21.28 -14.90 -13.41
N GLY A 127 -20.37 -13.94 -13.23
CA GLY A 127 -19.51 -13.41 -14.27
C GLY A 127 -18.24 -14.21 -14.42
N ASN A 128 -17.13 -13.51 -14.63
CA ASN A 128 -15.82 -14.10 -14.48
C ASN A 128 -15.59 -14.38 -12.99
N VAL A 129 -15.39 -15.65 -12.63
CA VAL A 129 -15.15 -16.06 -11.24
C VAL A 129 -13.84 -15.53 -10.68
N GLU A 130 -12.95 -15.02 -11.55
CA GLU A 130 -11.71 -14.33 -11.17
C GLU A 130 -11.95 -12.85 -10.81
N ASP A 131 -13.13 -12.28 -11.04
CA ASP A 131 -13.44 -10.91 -10.64
C ASP A 131 -14.31 -10.90 -9.38
N ALA A 132 -14.00 -10.07 -8.39
CA ALA A 132 -14.82 -9.96 -7.18
C ALA A 132 -16.19 -9.37 -7.57
N ARG A 133 -17.29 -10.05 -7.22
CA ARG A 133 -18.63 -9.50 -7.44
C ARG A 133 -19.15 -8.78 -6.21
N THR A 134 -19.52 -7.52 -6.38
CA THR A 134 -20.17 -6.75 -5.32
C THR A 134 -21.66 -7.07 -5.32
N SER A 135 -22.15 -7.65 -4.22
CA SER A 135 -23.58 -7.85 -4.00
C SER A 135 -24.14 -6.75 -3.12
N ARG A 136 -25.44 -6.47 -3.26
CA ARG A 136 -26.13 -5.46 -2.46
C ARG A 136 -27.10 -6.13 -1.49
N VAL A 137 -26.98 -5.82 -0.21
CA VAL A 137 -27.86 -6.30 0.84
C VAL A 137 -28.55 -5.10 1.48
N ILE A 138 -29.89 -5.14 1.52
CA ILE A 138 -30.68 -4.15 2.25
C ILE A 138 -31.09 -4.75 3.58
N LEU A 139 -30.65 -4.12 4.66
CA LEU A 139 -30.98 -4.48 6.03
C LEU A 139 -31.87 -3.40 6.64
N SER A 140 -32.69 -3.78 7.63
CA SER A 140 -33.45 -2.81 8.42
C SER A 140 -33.48 -3.18 9.89
N GLY A 141 -33.54 -2.18 10.76
CA GLY A 141 -33.79 -2.35 12.19
C GLY A 141 -34.70 -1.26 12.73
N ALA A 142 -35.41 -1.56 13.82
CA ALA A 142 -36.17 -0.57 14.57
C ALA A 142 -35.23 0.19 15.52
N LEU A 143 -35.36 1.51 15.56
CA LEU A 143 -34.60 2.35 16.48
C LEU A 143 -35.38 2.55 17.79
N PRO A 144 -34.69 2.56 18.94
CA PRO A 144 -35.33 2.82 20.22
C PRO A 144 -35.87 4.25 20.30
N GLU A 145 -36.87 4.51 21.14
CA GLU A 145 -37.38 5.87 21.36
C GLU A 145 -36.26 6.81 21.89
N GLY A 146 -36.38 8.12 21.62
CA GLY A 146 -35.52 9.12 22.27
C GLY A 146 -34.45 9.79 21.39
N GLY A 147 -34.47 9.58 20.06
CA GLY A 147 -33.68 10.41 19.12
C GLY A 147 -32.16 10.31 19.29
N ALA A 148 -31.66 9.34 20.06
CA ALA A 148 -30.24 9.15 20.32
C ALA A 148 -29.50 8.83 19.00
N PRO A 149 -28.25 9.27 18.85
CA PRO A 149 -27.47 8.96 17.65
C PRO A 149 -27.24 7.46 17.48
N VAL A 150 -26.83 7.07 16.28
CA VAL A 150 -26.45 5.70 15.92
C VAL A 150 -24.94 5.59 15.89
N VAL A 151 -24.40 4.52 16.47
CA VAL A 151 -22.99 4.15 16.37
C VAL A 151 -22.91 2.84 15.60
N VAL A 152 -22.08 2.81 14.57
CA VAL A 152 -21.81 1.65 13.73
C VAL A 152 -20.43 1.09 14.10
N GLY A 153 -20.27 -0.22 14.07
CA GLY A 153 -18.99 -0.88 14.20
C GLY A 153 -18.88 -2.04 13.22
N TRP A 154 -17.66 -2.28 12.80
CA TRP A 154 -17.32 -3.28 11.81
C TRP A 154 -16.08 -4.03 12.27
N ASP A 155 -16.23 -5.31 12.60
CA ASP A 155 -15.13 -6.12 13.10
C ASP A 155 -13.96 -6.16 12.10
N ALA A 156 -12.72 -6.17 12.61
CA ALA A 156 -11.53 -6.17 11.78
C ALA A 156 -11.47 -7.35 10.80
N SER A 157 -12.06 -8.49 11.17
CA SER A 157 -12.11 -9.69 10.32
C SER A 157 -12.97 -9.53 9.09
N LEU A 158 -13.91 -8.59 9.09
CA LEU A 158 -14.76 -8.29 7.93
C LEU A 158 -14.08 -7.36 6.92
N GLY A 159 -12.84 -6.96 7.17
CA GLY A 159 -12.07 -6.05 6.31
C GLY A 159 -12.40 -4.57 6.59
N PRO A 160 -11.93 -3.64 5.76
CA PRO A 160 -12.23 -2.23 5.93
C PRO A 160 -13.67 -1.89 5.52
N LEU A 161 -14.27 -0.89 6.16
CA LEU A 161 -15.63 -0.44 5.91
C LEU A 161 -15.69 1.06 5.63
N VAL A 162 -16.47 1.47 4.64
CA VAL A 162 -16.94 2.85 4.52
C VAL A 162 -18.36 2.95 5.01
N VAL A 163 -18.60 3.89 5.90
CA VAL A 163 -19.94 4.25 6.35
C VAL A 163 -20.27 5.62 5.78
N ARG A 164 -21.43 5.74 5.12
CA ARG A 164 -21.93 7.02 4.57
C ARG A 164 -23.43 7.20 4.75
N GLN A 165 -23.90 8.44 4.86
CA GLN A 165 -25.33 8.80 4.79
C GLN A 165 -25.66 9.43 3.42
N PRO A 166 -26.01 8.63 2.39
CA PRO A 166 -26.29 9.16 1.07
C PRO A 166 -27.55 10.04 1.07
N GLY A 167 -27.51 11.17 0.36
CA GLY A 167 -28.67 12.06 0.18
C GLY A 167 -28.95 13.01 1.34
N VAL A 168 -28.15 12.98 2.41
CA VAL A 168 -28.16 13.96 3.50
C VAL A 168 -27.06 14.99 3.24
N GLU A 169 -27.41 16.26 3.09
CA GLU A 169 -26.43 17.35 2.96
C GLU A 169 -25.67 17.48 4.28
N GLY A 170 -24.34 17.28 4.26
CA GLY A 170 -23.49 17.14 5.43
C GLY A 170 -23.55 15.75 6.10
N GLY A 171 -24.08 14.74 5.41
CA GLY A 171 -24.20 13.38 5.93
C GLY A 171 -22.86 12.80 6.42
N TYR A 172 -22.94 11.91 7.41
CA TYR A 172 -21.76 11.22 7.92
C TYR A 172 -21.01 10.49 6.81
N SER A 173 -19.68 10.52 6.86
CA SER A 173 -18.81 9.73 6.00
C SER A 173 -17.53 9.39 6.75
N ALA A 174 -17.24 8.11 6.95
CA ALA A 174 -16.03 7.66 7.61
C ALA A 174 -15.49 6.37 6.98
N PHE A 175 -14.18 6.18 7.11
CA PHE A 175 -13.49 4.95 6.76
C PHE A 175 -13.05 4.26 8.05
N LEU A 176 -13.64 3.10 8.34
CA LEU A 176 -13.40 2.33 9.55
C LEU A 176 -12.46 1.17 9.21
N ILE A 177 -11.32 1.10 9.90
CA ILE A 177 -10.31 0.05 9.74
C ILE A 177 -10.03 -0.59 11.09
N GLY A 178 -9.84 -1.90 11.13
CA GLY A 178 -9.35 -2.59 12.32
C GLY A 178 -10.31 -2.56 13.51
N GLY A 179 -11.61 -2.77 13.28
CA GLY A 179 -12.57 -2.88 14.37
C GLY A 179 -13.07 -1.55 14.93
N GLN A 180 -12.78 -0.42 14.27
CA GLN A 180 -13.19 0.90 14.75
C GLN A 180 -14.72 1.05 14.82
N LEU A 181 -15.18 1.78 15.83
CA LEU A 181 -16.54 2.28 15.89
C LEU A 181 -16.60 3.64 15.19
N SER A 182 -17.71 3.92 14.53
CA SER A 182 -18.04 5.24 14.02
C SER A 182 -18.20 6.24 15.17
N ASP A 183 -18.11 7.52 14.84
CA ASP A 183 -18.64 8.56 15.70
C ASP A 183 -20.16 8.43 15.83
N GLU A 184 -20.74 9.18 16.76
CA GLU A 184 -22.19 9.28 16.93
C GLU A 184 -22.84 9.93 15.70
N ILE A 185 -23.61 9.15 14.95
CA ILE A 185 -24.33 9.57 13.75
C ILE A 185 -25.73 10.08 14.14
N PRO A 186 -26.04 11.38 13.99
CA PRO A 186 -27.37 11.89 14.30
C PRO A 186 -28.45 11.22 13.45
N ARG A 187 -29.63 10.96 14.05
CA ARG A 187 -30.77 10.38 13.32
C ARG A 187 -31.38 11.33 12.29
N LEU A 188 -31.33 12.62 12.57
CA LEU A 188 -31.91 13.66 11.72
C LEU A 188 -30.83 14.73 11.49
N GLY A 189 -30.49 14.97 10.22
CA GLY A 189 -29.50 15.96 9.81
C GLY A 189 -28.09 15.39 9.65
N ALA A 190 -27.17 16.30 9.36
CA ALA A 190 -25.75 16.06 9.20
C ALA A 190 -25.04 15.80 10.54
N THR A 191 -23.97 14.99 10.53
CA THR A 191 -22.86 15.30 11.43
C THR A 191 -22.29 16.63 10.97
N ASP A 192 -22.33 17.67 11.80
CA ASP A 192 -21.69 18.96 11.52
C ASP A 192 -20.15 18.81 11.50
N GLN A 193 -19.60 17.97 10.62
CA GLN A 193 -18.16 17.92 10.40
C GLN A 193 -17.80 19.19 9.66
N THR A 194 -17.17 20.10 10.38
CA THR A 194 -16.67 21.33 9.81
C THR A 194 -15.62 21.02 8.75
N ALA A 195 -15.44 21.93 7.78
CA ALA A 195 -14.36 21.82 6.81
C ALA A 195 -12.98 21.69 7.48
N GLY A 196 -12.81 22.24 8.69
CA GLY A 196 -11.58 22.12 9.47
C GLY A 196 -11.35 20.72 10.05
N GLU A 197 -12.40 20.10 10.60
CA GLU A 197 -12.33 18.71 11.10
C GLU A 197 -12.07 17.74 9.95
N ALA A 198 -12.84 17.85 8.85
CA ALA A 198 -12.65 17.03 7.66
C ALA A 198 -11.23 17.15 7.07
N PHE A 199 -10.63 18.34 7.13
CA PHE A 199 -9.25 18.57 6.71
C PHE A 199 -8.24 17.84 7.62
N VAL A 200 -8.41 17.89 8.94
CA VAL A 200 -7.50 17.26 9.90
C VAL A 200 -7.59 15.74 9.83
N ASP A 201 -8.79 15.17 9.78
CA ASP A 201 -9.00 13.73 9.74
C ASP A 201 -8.33 13.12 8.49
N TYR A 202 -8.47 13.79 7.35
CA TYR A 202 -7.86 13.34 6.10
C TYR A 202 -6.33 13.48 6.06
N ILE A 203 -5.70 14.29 6.92
CA ILE A 203 -4.23 14.25 7.07
C ILE A 203 -3.80 12.87 7.58
N GLY A 204 -4.55 12.28 8.53
CA GLY A 204 -4.29 10.93 9.03
C GLY A 204 -4.42 9.89 7.91
N VAL A 205 -5.53 9.93 7.17
CA VAL A 205 -5.78 9.03 6.04
C VAL A 205 -4.67 9.11 4.98
N GLY A 206 -4.24 10.33 4.63
CA GLY A 206 -3.15 10.53 3.67
C GLY A 206 -1.79 10.07 4.19
N PHE A 207 -1.55 10.15 5.49
CA PHE A 207 -0.32 9.64 6.10
C PHE A 207 -0.31 8.11 6.08
N ASP A 208 -1.42 7.47 6.48
CA ASP A 208 -1.58 6.02 6.52
C ASP A 208 -1.49 5.40 5.13
N HIS A 209 -1.96 6.13 4.10
CA HIS A 209 -1.77 5.78 2.69
C HIS A 209 -0.29 5.59 2.32
N ILE A 210 0.66 6.25 2.99
CA ILE A 210 2.09 6.05 2.77
C ILE A 210 2.69 5.08 3.78
N ILE A 211 2.48 5.32 5.08
CA ILE A 211 3.06 4.50 6.15
C ILE A 211 1.91 3.97 7.02
N PRO A 212 1.66 2.65 7.07
CA PRO A 212 2.45 1.56 6.49
C PRO A 212 1.99 1.06 5.10
N LEU A 213 0.88 1.58 4.56
CA LEU A 213 0.16 0.91 3.47
C LEU A 213 0.83 1.07 2.08
N GLY A 214 1.39 2.24 1.78
CA GLY A 214 1.89 2.61 0.45
C GLY A 214 3.33 2.17 0.19
N LEU A 215 3.60 0.87 0.17
CA LEU A 215 4.96 0.36 -0.06
C LEU A 215 5.52 0.81 -1.42
N ASP A 216 4.68 0.90 -2.46
CA ASP A 216 5.03 1.44 -3.77
C ASP A 216 5.56 2.89 -3.67
N HIS A 217 4.91 3.74 -2.87
CA HIS A 217 5.33 5.10 -2.58
C HIS A 217 6.62 5.13 -1.77
N ILE A 218 6.75 4.28 -0.76
CA ILE A 218 7.98 4.16 0.05
C ILE A 218 9.15 3.79 -0.85
N LEU A 219 9.04 2.74 -1.66
CA LEU A 219 10.10 2.28 -2.57
C LEU A 219 10.43 3.33 -3.63
N PHE A 220 9.43 4.01 -4.17
CA PHE A 220 9.62 5.12 -5.10
C PHE A 220 10.44 6.25 -4.47
N VAL A 221 10.03 6.73 -3.29
CA VAL A 221 10.68 7.83 -2.56
C VAL A 221 12.09 7.44 -2.12
N LEU A 222 12.30 6.21 -1.63
CA LEU A 222 13.64 5.69 -1.34
C LEU A 222 14.50 5.66 -2.60
N GLY A 223 13.93 5.25 -3.74
CA GLY A 223 14.58 5.34 -5.05
C GLY A 223 15.03 6.76 -5.39
N LEU A 224 14.18 7.77 -5.19
CA LEU A 224 14.56 9.16 -5.40
C LEU A 224 15.69 9.61 -4.46
N PHE A 225 15.60 9.23 -3.18
CA PHE A 225 16.59 9.55 -2.14
C PHE A 225 17.98 8.98 -2.47
N PHE A 226 18.08 7.69 -2.78
CA PHE A 226 19.37 7.02 -2.94
C PHE A 226 20.18 7.53 -4.16
N LEU A 227 19.54 8.09 -5.19
CA LEU A 227 20.29 8.74 -6.29
C LEU A 227 20.77 10.15 -5.94
N ALA A 228 20.03 10.89 -5.11
CA ALA A 228 20.33 12.28 -4.81
C ALA A 228 20.08 12.64 -3.34
N LEU A 229 21.18 12.71 -2.59
CA LEU A 229 21.19 13.22 -1.21
C LEU A 229 20.98 14.75 -1.09
N ARG A 230 20.89 15.47 -2.23
CA ARG A 230 20.66 16.92 -2.20
C ARG A 230 19.20 17.20 -1.88
N MET A 231 18.93 17.54 -0.62
CA MET A 231 17.58 17.77 -0.08
C MET A 231 16.71 18.68 -0.95
N GLY A 232 17.21 19.83 -1.41
CA GLY A 232 16.40 20.73 -2.25
C GLY A 232 15.91 20.10 -3.56
N ALA A 233 16.71 19.23 -4.19
CA ALA A 233 16.29 18.54 -5.41
C ALA A 233 15.32 17.38 -5.12
N LEU A 234 15.48 16.72 -3.97
CA LEU A 234 14.60 15.64 -3.52
C LEU A 234 13.22 16.18 -3.14
N LEU A 235 13.17 17.23 -2.31
CA LEU A 235 11.93 17.89 -1.91
C LEU A 235 11.12 18.37 -3.11
N TRP A 236 11.78 19.00 -4.09
CA TRP A 236 11.08 19.43 -5.31
C TRP A 236 10.49 18.27 -6.11
N GLN A 237 11.19 17.14 -6.20
CA GLN A 237 10.68 15.95 -6.90
C GLN A 237 9.49 15.34 -6.17
N VAL A 238 9.56 15.25 -4.83
CA VAL A 238 8.45 14.71 -4.02
C VAL A 238 7.23 15.63 -4.10
N THR A 239 7.39 16.93 -3.90
CA THR A 239 6.28 17.88 -4.05
C THR A 239 5.70 17.86 -5.47
N ALA A 240 6.52 17.75 -6.52
CA ALA A 240 6.03 17.62 -7.90
C ALA A 240 5.23 16.32 -8.12
N PHE A 241 5.68 15.21 -7.52
CA PHE A 241 4.94 13.95 -7.52
C PHE A 241 3.59 14.12 -6.80
N THR A 242 3.57 14.68 -5.59
CA THR A 242 2.34 14.88 -4.81
C THR A 242 1.37 15.79 -5.55
N LEU A 243 1.83 16.87 -6.16
CA LEU A 243 0.96 17.75 -6.97
C LEU A 243 0.32 17.03 -8.14
N ALA A 244 1.08 16.20 -8.87
CA ALA A 244 0.55 15.39 -9.97
C ALA A 244 -0.44 14.33 -9.46
N HIS A 245 -0.12 13.69 -8.34
CA HIS A 245 -0.97 12.75 -7.65
C HIS A 245 -2.31 13.38 -7.28
N THR A 246 -2.30 14.56 -6.65
CA THR A 246 -3.51 15.33 -6.33
C THR A 246 -4.40 15.56 -7.55
N VAL A 247 -3.81 15.92 -8.70
CA VAL A 247 -4.57 16.19 -9.93
C VAL A 247 -5.33 14.95 -10.38
N THR A 248 -4.66 13.81 -10.44
CA THR A 248 -5.28 12.57 -10.95
C THR A 248 -6.23 11.93 -9.96
N LEU A 249 -5.92 12.00 -8.68
CA LEU A 249 -6.82 11.61 -7.61
C LEU A 249 -8.09 12.47 -7.61
N ALA A 250 -7.99 13.78 -7.83
CA ALA A 250 -9.16 14.64 -7.97
C ALA A 250 -9.98 14.31 -9.23
N LEU A 251 -9.33 14.09 -10.37
CA LEU A 251 -10.00 13.70 -11.62
C LEU A 251 -10.71 12.36 -11.50
N GLY A 252 -10.07 11.41 -10.81
CA GLY A 252 -10.64 10.11 -10.52
C GLY A 252 -11.79 10.20 -9.53
N ALA A 253 -11.61 10.86 -8.38
CA ALA A 253 -12.67 11.07 -7.39
C ALA A 253 -13.93 11.76 -7.95
N LEU A 254 -13.75 12.69 -8.90
CA LEU A 254 -14.86 13.39 -9.58
C LEU A 254 -15.47 12.61 -10.75
N ASP A 255 -15.01 11.38 -10.98
CA ASP A 255 -15.47 10.54 -12.08
C ASP A 255 -15.21 11.10 -13.50
N ILE A 256 -14.20 11.95 -13.62
CA ILE A 256 -13.80 12.54 -14.91
C ILE A 256 -12.90 11.57 -15.69
N VAL A 257 -12.07 10.79 -14.97
CA VAL A 257 -11.16 9.80 -15.53
C VAL A 257 -11.28 8.49 -14.76
N ARG A 258 -11.69 7.42 -15.44
CA ARG A 258 -11.61 6.04 -14.93
C ARG A 258 -10.69 5.21 -15.82
N ILE A 259 -9.69 4.57 -15.21
CA ILE A 259 -8.80 3.61 -15.87
C ILE A 259 -8.78 2.35 -15.00
N SER A 260 -8.77 1.17 -15.63
CA SER A 260 -8.74 -0.10 -14.88
C SER A 260 -7.49 -0.21 -14.00
N PRO A 261 -7.61 -0.64 -12.73
CA PRO A 261 -6.47 -0.99 -11.88
C PRO A 261 -5.51 -1.96 -12.55
N ASP A 262 -6.01 -2.93 -13.33
CA ASP A 262 -5.21 -3.91 -14.10
C ASP A 262 -4.20 -3.26 -15.07
N ILE A 263 -4.43 -2.00 -15.46
CA ILE A 263 -3.52 -1.23 -16.30
C ILE A 263 -2.66 -0.30 -15.44
N VAL A 264 -3.27 0.34 -14.45
CA VAL A 264 -2.61 1.38 -13.65
C VAL A 264 -1.57 0.78 -12.72
N GLU A 265 -1.86 -0.32 -12.02
CA GLU A 265 -0.96 -0.89 -11.02
C GLU A 265 0.33 -1.49 -11.61
N PRO A 266 0.32 -2.19 -12.76
CA PRO A 266 1.55 -2.56 -13.45
C PRO A 266 2.37 -1.35 -13.89
N LEU A 267 1.72 -0.26 -14.32
CA LEU A 267 2.42 0.96 -14.72
C LEU A 267 3.06 1.68 -13.52
N ILE A 268 2.39 1.68 -12.37
CA ILE A 268 2.94 2.14 -11.09
C ILE A 268 4.20 1.31 -10.77
N ALA A 269 4.12 -0.02 -10.78
CA ALA A 269 5.29 -0.87 -10.55
C ALA A 269 6.41 -0.62 -11.58
N ALA A 270 6.08 -0.48 -12.86
CA ALA A 270 7.04 -0.19 -13.93
C ALA A 270 7.74 1.17 -13.75
N SER A 271 7.05 2.16 -13.16
CA SER A 271 7.66 3.45 -12.83
C SER A 271 8.77 3.31 -11.76
N ILE A 272 8.59 2.41 -10.80
CA ILE A 272 9.56 2.12 -9.74
C ILE A 272 10.76 1.35 -10.32
N VAL A 273 10.50 0.40 -11.22
CA VAL A 273 11.56 -0.27 -12.00
C VAL A 273 12.40 0.76 -12.75
N TYR A 274 11.76 1.72 -13.44
CA TYR A 274 12.47 2.80 -14.13
C TYR A 274 13.38 3.57 -13.17
N VAL A 275 12.89 3.98 -12.00
CA VAL A 275 13.67 4.73 -11.01
C VAL A 275 14.86 3.91 -10.51
N GLY A 276 14.65 2.64 -10.15
CA GLY A 276 15.72 1.76 -9.67
C GLY A 276 16.82 1.54 -10.72
N ILE A 277 16.44 1.30 -11.98
CA ILE A 277 17.39 1.16 -13.10
C ILE A 277 18.12 2.49 -13.37
N GLU A 278 17.38 3.61 -13.41
CA GLU A 278 17.96 4.93 -13.62
C GLU A 278 19.01 5.24 -12.54
N ASN A 279 18.75 4.89 -11.29
CA ASN A 279 19.69 5.12 -10.20
C ASN A 279 21.03 4.39 -10.39
N VAL A 280 20.99 3.16 -10.92
CA VAL A 280 22.19 2.34 -11.15
C VAL A 280 22.95 2.82 -12.38
N LEU A 281 22.25 3.19 -13.44
CA LEU A 281 22.86 3.54 -14.73
C LEU A 281 23.25 5.02 -14.83
N SER A 282 22.59 5.90 -14.08
CA SER A 282 22.79 7.32 -14.21
C SER A 282 24.09 7.79 -13.54
N ARG A 283 24.74 8.75 -14.19
CA ARG A 283 25.93 9.43 -13.67
C ARG A 283 25.59 10.65 -12.81
N GLY A 284 24.32 11.02 -12.71
CA GLY A 284 23.83 12.17 -11.94
C GLY A 284 22.36 12.51 -12.23
N LEU A 285 21.87 13.61 -11.67
CA LEU A 285 20.50 14.07 -11.95
C LEU A 285 20.41 14.62 -13.38
N THR A 286 19.40 14.16 -14.13
CA THR A 286 19.08 14.73 -15.45
C THR A 286 18.07 15.88 -15.30
N PRO A 287 18.10 16.91 -16.15
CA PRO A 287 17.14 18.02 -16.08
C PRO A 287 15.68 17.60 -16.30
N TRP A 288 15.46 16.49 -17.01
CA TRP A 288 14.13 15.96 -17.32
C TRP A 288 13.53 15.13 -16.18
N ARG A 289 14.31 14.76 -15.17
CA ARG A 289 13.87 13.88 -14.09
C ARG A 289 12.64 14.40 -13.35
N PRO A 290 12.53 15.69 -12.97
CA PRO A 290 11.32 16.19 -12.31
C PRO A 290 10.06 16.04 -13.16
N PHE A 291 10.17 16.17 -14.48
CA PHE A 291 9.04 15.95 -15.39
C PHE A 291 8.62 14.48 -15.43
N VAL A 292 9.60 13.55 -15.47
CA VAL A 292 9.32 12.11 -15.40
C VAL A 292 8.66 11.74 -14.08
N VAL A 293 9.17 12.25 -12.95
CA VAL A 293 8.59 12.05 -11.62
C VAL A 293 7.18 12.61 -11.52
N PHE A 294 6.92 13.79 -12.12
CA PHE A 294 5.58 14.34 -12.23
C PHE A 294 4.63 13.40 -13.00
N CYS A 295 5.06 12.85 -14.14
CA CYS A 295 4.27 11.86 -14.88
C CYS A 295 3.99 10.59 -14.05
N PHE A 296 4.95 10.13 -13.25
CA PHE A 296 4.73 9.02 -12.33
C PHE A 296 3.74 9.35 -11.22
N GLY A 297 3.76 10.58 -10.69
CA GLY A 297 2.75 11.05 -9.76
C GLY A 297 1.34 11.03 -10.34
N LEU A 298 1.18 11.37 -11.64
CA LEU A 298 -0.11 11.21 -12.33
C LEU A 298 -0.57 9.74 -12.37
N LEU A 299 0.34 8.80 -12.61
CA LEU A 299 -0.01 7.38 -12.64
C LEU A 299 -0.39 6.85 -11.26
N HIS A 300 0.38 7.21 -10.23
CA HIS A 300 0.13 6.78 -8.85
C HIS A 300 -1.22 7.29 -8.34
N GLY A 301 -1.58 8.54 -8.63
CA GLY A 301 -2.86 9.11 -8.20
C GLY A 301 -4.09 8.47 -8.84
N LEU A 302 -3.93 7.79 -9.98
CA LEU A 302 -5.00 6.99 -10.59
C LEU A 302 -5.20 5.64 -9.89
N GLY A 303 -4.15 5.04 -9.33
CA GLY A 303 -4.24 3.73 -8.69
C GLY A 303 -5.08 3.76 -7.41
N PHE A 304 -5.06 4.88 -6.70
CA PHE A 304 -5.83 5.08 -5.48
C PHE A 304 -7.17 5.83 -5.73
N ALA A 305 -7.42 6.27 -6.95
CA ALA A 305 -8.60 7.08 -7.28
C ALA A 305 -9.92 6.28 -7.22
N SER A 306 -9.92 5.03 -7.71
CA SER A 306 -11.06 4.12 -7.62
C SER A 306 -11.42 3.86 -6.17
N VAL A 307 -10.39 3.67 -5.34
CA VAL A 307 -10.54 3.56 -3.89
C VAL A 307 -11.19 4.84 -3.35
N LEU A 308 -10.63 6.02 -3.58
CA LEU A 308 -11.20 7.23 -2.96
C LEU A 308 -12.59 7.68 -3.49
N GLN A 309 -12.99 7.25 -4.69
CA GLN A 309 -14.36 7.41 -5.19
C GLN A 309 -15.37 6.66 -4.34
N ASP A 310 -15.07 5.41 -4.02
CA ASP A 310 -15.94 4.54 -3.24
C ASP A 310 -15.77 4.79 -1.73
N PHE A 311 -14.58 5.26 -1.31
CA PHE A 311 -14.12 5.25 0.09
C PHE A 311 -13.91 6.60 0.81
N GLY A 312 -14.55 7.71 0.40
CA GLY A 312 -14.95 8.72 1.40
C GLY A 312 -14.75 10.20 1.12
N LEU A 313 -14.27 10.62 -0.06
CA LEU A 313 -14.17 12.08 -0.30
C LEU A 313 -15.54 12.77 -0.25
N GLY A 314 -16.63 12.07 -0.62
CA GLY A 314 -17.99 12.60 -0.60
C GLY A 314 -18.14 13.88 -1.46
N ALA A 315 -19.37 14.34 -1.66
CA ALA A 315 -19.57 15.68 -2.24
C ALA A 315 -19.24 16.77 -1.20
N ASP A 316 -19.52 16.49 0.07
CA ASP A 316 -19.37 17.44 1.17
C ASP A 316 -17.94 17.46 1.71
N ASN A 317 -17.42 18.68 1.90
CA ASN A 317 -16.04 18.95 2.30
C ASN A 317 -14.98 18.32 1.38
N PHE A 318 -15.32 18.02 0.11
CA PHE A 318 -14.41 17.42 -0.87
C PHE A 318 -13.04 18.12 -0.94
N ILE A 319 -13.04 19.46 -1.10
CA ILE A 319 -11.81 20.24 -1.22
C ILE A 319 -10.97 20.18 0.08
N PRO A 320 -11.52 20.46 1.28
CA PRO A 320 -10.80 20.26 2.54
C PRO A 320 -10.21 18.85 2.70
N LYS A 321 -10.99 17.80 2.43
CA LYS A 321 -10.53 16.41 2.54
C LYS A 321 -9.42 16.09 1.55
N LEU A 322 -9.55 16.54 0.30
CA LEU A 322 -8.54 16.39 -0.75
C LEU A 322 -7.22 17.07 -0.37
N ILE A 323 -7.27 18.29 0.17
CA ILE A 323 -6.06 19.01 0.60
C ILE A 323 -5.45 18.32 1.83
N GLY A 324 -6.27 17.96 2.82
CA GLY A 324 -5.83 17.25 4.03
C GLY A 324 -5.11 15.94 3.68
N PHE A 325 -5.71 15.14 2.80
CA PHE A 325 -5.12 13.90 2.28
C PHE A 325 -3.74 14.12 1.68
N ASN A 326 -3.58 15.08 0.78
CA ASN A 326 -2.29 15.29 0.12
C ASN A 326 -1.23 15.89 1.06
N ILE A 327 -1.63 16.63 2.10
CA ILE A 327 -0.72 17.03 3.18
C ILE A 327 -0.27 15.79 3.96
N GLY A 328 -1.19 14.89 4.29
CA GLY A 328 -0.88 13.59 4.91
C GLY A 328 0.14 12.79 4.09
N VAL A 329 -0.08 12.68 2.78
CA VAL A 329 0.82 12.01 1.83
C VAL A 329 2.22 12.66 1.87
N GLU A 330 2.30 13.98 1.74
CA GLU A 330 3.59 14.69 1.78
C GLU A 330 4.31 14.47 3.12
N LEU A 331 3.60 14.51 4.25
CA LEU A 331 4.17 14.21 5.57
C LEU A 331 4.68 12.77 5.70
N GLY A 332 3.96 11.78 5.15
CA GLY A 332 4.39 10.39 5.11
C GLY A 332 5.68 10.23 4.30
N GLN A 333 5.72 10.79 3.08
CA GLN A 333 6.90 10.76 2.22
C GLN A 333 8.12 11.44 2.87
N LEU A 334 7.91 12.61 3.48
CA LEU A 334 8.96 13.33 4.20
C LEU A 334 9.48 12.56 5.40
N SER A 335 8.63 11.81 6.10
CA SER A 335 9.03 10.94 7.21
C SER A 335 9.95 9.82 6.76
N VAL A 336 9.64 9.16 5.63
CA VAL A 336 10.51 8.15 5.01
C VAL A 336 11.86 8.76 4.63
N ILE A 337 11.86 9.93 3.98
CA ILE A 337 13.09 10.65 3.60
C ILE A 337 13.92 11.00 4.83
N ALA A 338 13.29 11.53 5.88
CA ALA A 338 13.98 11.92 7.09
C ALA A 338 14.65 10.71 7.76
N ALA A 339 13.94 9.59 7.89
CA ALA A 339 14.48 8.35 8.43
C ALA A 339 15.68 7.85 7.62
N ALA A 340 15.55 7.76 6.29
CA ALA A 340 16.63 7.34 5.41
C ALA A 340 17.84 8.31 5.44
N TYR A 341 17.58 9.61 5.51
CA TYR A 341 18.62 10.63 5.59
C TYR A 341 19.41 10.56 6.91
N ILE A 342 18.73 10.36 8.04
CA ILE A 342 19.39 10.18 9.34
C ILE A 342 20.23 8.89 9.34
N ALA A 343 19.66 7.78 8.87
CA ALA A 343 20.32 6.48 8.87
C ALA A 343 21.54 6.42 7.93
N PHE A 344 21.43 7.01 6.74
CA PHE A 344 22.45 6.84 5.70
C PHE A 344 23.04 8.15 5.17
N GLY A 345 22.23 9.20 5.02
CA GLY A 345 22.66 10.49 4.47
C GLY A 345 23.69 11.20 5.36
N VAL A 346 23.39 11.34 6.66
CA VAL A 346 24.27 12.02 7.63
C VAL A 346 25.58 11.24 7.83
N LEU A 347 25.48 9.92 7.99
CA LEU A 347 26.62 9.08 8.38
C LEU A 347 27.52 8.72 7.20
N PHE A 348 26.96 8.50 6.02
CA PHE A 348 27.67 7.91 4.89
C PHE A 348 27.63 8.77 3.61
N GLY A 349 26.78 9.79 3.54
CA GLY A 349 26.48 10.50 2.31
C GLY A 349 27.66 11.26 1.66
N ASN A 350 28.67 11.62 2.46
CA ASN A 350 29.89 12.28 1.98
C ASN A 350 30.98 11.30 1.54
N HIS A 351 30.80 10.00 1.72
CA HIS A 351 31.80 9.00 1.33
C HIS A 351 31.65 8.61 -0.15
N GLU A 352 32.78 8.53 -0.87
CA GLU A 352 32.79 8.14 -2.30
C GLU A 352 32.21 6.74 -2.55
N TRP A 353 32.35 5.84 -1.57
CA TRP A 353 31.84 4.47 -1.64
C TRP A 353 30.33 4.35 -1.38
N TYR A 354 29.65 5.42 -0.92
CA TYR A 354 28.21 5.41 -0.60
C TYR A 354 27.39 4.88 -1.78
N LYS A 355 27.67 5.39 -2.99
CA LYS A 355 26.95 4.98 -4.20
C LYS A 355 27.11 3.50 -4.49
N ARG A 356 28.32 2.96 -4.32
CA ARG A 356 28.64 1.57 -4.64
C ARG A 356 28.11 0.60 -3.60
N ARG A 357 28.26 0.92 -2.30
CA ARG A 357 27.94 -0.01 -1.22
C ARG A 357 26.52 0.11 -0.67
N ILE A 358 25.84 1.25 -0.86
CA ILE A 358 24.50 1.48 -0.31
C ILE A 358 23.51 1.77 -1.45
N ALA A 359 23.62 2.92 -2.11
CA ALA A 359 22.60 3.38 -3.04
C ALA A 359 22.38 2.42 -4.23
N GLY A 360 23.45 1.92 -4.84
CA GLY A 360 23.38 0.98 -5.96
C GLY A 360 22.68 -0.32 -5.59
N PRO A 361 23.16 -1.08 -4.60
CA PRO A 361 22.50 -2.31 -4.14
C PRO A 361 21.04 -2.12 -3.75
N VAL A 362 20.71 -1.04 -3.03
CA VAL A 362 19.32 -0.74 -2.67
C VAL A 362 18.47 -0.46 -3.91
N SER A 363 19.01 0.31 -4.87
CA SER A 363 18.30 0.58 -6.13
C SER A 363 18.07 -0.68 -6.97
N VAL A 364 19.01 -1.64 -6.92
CA VAL A 364 18.82 -2.97 -7.52
C VAL A 364 17.71 -3.73 -6.80
N GLY A 365 17.69 -3.73 -5.46
CA GLY A 365 16.61 -4.34 -4.68
C GLY A 365 15.24 -3.75 -5.02
N ILE A 366 15.13 -2.41 -5.05
CA ILE A 366 13.92 -1.69 -5.46
C ILE A 366 13.49 -2.11 -6.87
N ALA A 367 14.41 -2.14 -7.83
CA ALA A 367 14.09 -2.53 -9.21
C ALA A 367 13.64 -3.99 -9.32
N LEU A 368 14.22 -4.91 -8.55
CA LEU A 368 13.86 -6.33 -8.56
C LEU A 368 12.48 -6.56 -7.95
N ILE A 369 12.20 -5.95 -6.80
CA ILE A 369 10.87 -6.01 -6.16
C ILE A 369 9.81 -5.44 -7.12
N ALA A 370 10.05 -4.25 -7.66
CA ALA A 370 9.10 -3.64 -8.58
C ALA A 370 8.95 -4.42 -9.89
N ALA A 371 10.00 -5.06 -10.38
CA ALA A 371 9.92 -5.90 -11.58
C ALA A 371 9.11 -7.17 -11.32
N PHE A 372 9.22 -7.75 -10.13
CA PHE A 372 8.36 -8.83 -9.68
C PHE A 372 6.89 -8.38 -9.69
N TRP A 373 6.56 -7.24 -9.07
CA TRP A 373 5.20 -6.69 -9.08
C TRP A 373 4.66 -6.39 -10.48
N VAL A 374 5.49 -5.94 -11.43
CA VAL A 374 5.05 -5.77 -12.82
C VAL A 374 4.58 -7.12 -13.39
N LEU A 375 5.33 -8.19 -13.16
CA LEU A 375 4.98 -9.52 -13.70
C LEU A 375 3.75 -10.11 -13.00
N GLU A 376 3.66 -9.92 -11.69
CA GLU A 376 2.54 -10.36 -10.86
C GLU A 376 1.24 -9.65 -11.24
N ARG A 377 1.23 -8.31 -11.26
CA ARG A 377 0.04 -7.49 -11.56
C ARG A 377 -0.42 -7.56 -13.01
N THR A 378 0.40 -8.15 -13.88
CA THR A 378 0.02 -8.47 -15.27
C THR A 378 -0.43 -9.92 -15.43
N GLY A 379 -0.38 -10.68 -14.33
CA GLY A 379 -0.64 -12.11 -14.22
C GLY A 379 0.28 -12.97 -15.09
N MET A 380 1.45 -12.46 -15.47
CA MET A 380 2.48 -13.25 -16.13
C MET A 380 3.07 -14.31 -15.20
N ILE A 381 3.07 -14.04 -13.89
CA ILE A 381 3.43 -14.98 -12.84
C ILE A 381 2.31 -14.99 -11.80
N GLY A 382 2.01 -16.18 -11.26
CA GLY A 382 1.15 -16.29 -10.07
C GLY A 382 1.98 -16.11 -8.80
N VAL A 383 1.32 -15.68 -7.73
CA VAL A 383 1.90 -15.57 -6.38
C VAL A 383 2.24 -16.94 -5.77
N ASP A 384 1.64 -18.01 -6.29
CA ASP A 384 1.84 -19.38 -5.82
C ASP A 384 3.04 -20.13 -6.43
N GLY A 385 3.41 -21.22 -5.76
CA GLY A 385 4.34 -22.22 -6.28
C GLY A 385 5.78 -21.72 -6.34
N ALA A 386 6.33 -21.56 -7.56
CA ALA A 386 7.74 -21.22 -7.74
C ALA A 386 8.09 -19.79 -7.31
N TRP A 387 7.09 -18.90 -7.28
CA TRP A 387 7.25 -17.47 -6.99
C TRP A 387 6.80 -17.08 -5.58
N ALA A 388 6.15 -17.99 -4.84
CA ALA A 388 5.73 -17.78 -3.45
C ALA A 388 6.82 -17.18 -2.55
N PRO A 389 8.11 -17.60 -2.62
CA PRO A 389 9.15 -16.96 -1.81
C PRO A 389 9.35 -15.46 -2.08
N PHE A 390 9.02 -14.97 -3.28
CA PHE A 390 9.10 -13.55 -3.61
C PHE A 390 7.88 -12.78 -3.09
N SER A 391 6.67 -13.32 -3.25
CA SER A 391 5.45 -12.77 -2.62
C SER A 391 5.62 -12.66 -1.10
N MET A 392 6.07 -13.75 -0.45
CA MET A 392 6.33 -13.75 0.98
C MET A 392 7.39 -12.73 1.41
N LEU A 393 8.31 -12.33 0.52
CA LEU A 393 9.30 -11.29 0.79
C LEU A 393 8.69 -9.88 0.69
N THR A 394 7.75 -9.66 -0.24
CA THR A 394 7.13 -8.36 -0.51
C THR A 394 5.89 -8.10 0.33
N GLU A 395 5.11 -9.12 0.67
CA GLU A 395 3.89 -9.00 1.50
C GLU A 395 4.08 -9.47 2.95
N GLY A 396 5.26 -9.98 3.33
CA GLY A 396 5.55 -10.30 4.73
C GLY A 396 5.11 -11.69 5.20
N GLY A 397 5.14 -12.69 4.29
CA GLY A 397 4.79 -14.08 4.61
C GLY A 397 5.86 -14.87 5.38
N PHE A 398 7.10 -14.38 5.48
CA PHE A 398 8.14 -15.05 6.28
C PHE A 398 8.07 -14.67 7.76
N PRO A 399 8.36 -15.60 8.69
CA PRO A 399 8.51 -15.25 10.10
C PRO A 399 9.59 -14.17 10.29
N ALA A 400 9.16 -12.99 10.72
CA ALA A 400 10.03 -11.82 10.81
C ALA A 400 11.28 -12.05 11.70
N THR A 401 11.15 -12.87 12.74
CA THR A 401 12.27 -13.25 13.62
C THR A 401 13.33 -14.06 12.86
N THR A 402 12.92 -15.00 12.02
CA THR A 402 13.82 -15.82 11.19
C THR A 402 14.53 -14.96 10.15
N VAL A 403 13.80 -14.08 9.46
CA VAL A 403 14.38 -13.11 8.51
C VAL A 403 15.42 -12.24 9.20
N THR A 404 15.08 -11.69 10.37
CA THR A 404 15.98 -10.82 11.14
C THR A 404 17.25 -11.55 11.56
N LEU A 405 17.14 -12.77 12.10
CA LEU A 405 18.29 -13.56 12.53
C LEU A 405 19.19 -13.96 11.35
N ALA A 406 18.61 -14.38 10.24
CA ALA A 406 19.35 -14.76 9.04
C ALA A 406 20.12 -13.55 8.45
N ALA A 407 19.44 -12.41 8.32
CA ALA A 407 20.04 -11.20 7.77
C ALA A 407 21.13 -10.62 8.69
N ALA A 408 20.90 -10.61 10.00
CA ALA A 408 21.91 -10.20 10.98
C ALA A 408 23.13 -11.14 10.99
N GLY A 409 22.91 -12.46 10.94
CA GLY A 409 23.98 -13.45 10.85
C GLY A 409 24.84 -13.26 9.60
N LEU A 410 24.21 -13.05 8.44
CA LEU A 410 24.90 -12.75 7.19
C LEU A 410 25.72 -11.45 7.29
N ALA A 411 25.15 -10.39 7.86
CA ALA A 411 25.84 -9.12 8.04
C ALA A 411 27.08 -9.26 8.94
N VAL A 412 27.01 -10.07 9.99
CA VAL A 412 28.16 -10.38 10.86
C VAL A 412 29.25 -11.11 10.08
N VAL A 413 28.89 -12.17 9.34
CA VAL A 413 29.85 -12.95 8.54
C VAL A 413 30.56 -12.07 7.51
N LEU A 414 29.81 -11.25 6.76
CA LEU A 414 30.36 -10.32 5.78
C LEU A 414 31.26 -9.26 6.43
N THR A 415 30.90 -8.78 7.62
CA THR A 415 31.71 -7.81 8.36
C THR A 415 33.03 -8.43 8.84
N ILE A 416 33.00 -9.65 9.38
CA ILE A 416 34.21 -10.39 9.78
C ILE A 416 35.11 -10.62 8.55
N LEU A 417 34.54 -11.01 7.42
CA LEU A 417 35.28 -11.20 6.17
C LEU A 417 36.00 -9.91 5.73
N VAL A 418 35.31 -8.77 5.80
CA VAL A 418 35.89 -7.44 5.50
C VAL A 418 37.04 -7.09 6.42
N MET A 419 36.90 -7.35 7.73
CA MET A 419 37.93 -7.06 8.72
C MET A 419 39.14 -8.00 8.62
N ALA A 420 38.94 -9.24 8.15
CA ALA A 420 39.99 -10.24 8.00
C ALA A 420 40.73 -10.15 6.65
N THR A 421 40.19 -9.42 5.67
CA THR A 421 40.76 -9.34 4.31
C THR A 421 41.47 -8.02 4.04
N ASN A 422 42.52 -8.08 3.23
CA ASN A 422 43.20 -6.92 2.64
C ASN A 422 42.76 -6.65 1.19
N SER A 423 41.81 -7.43 0.65
CA SER A 423 41.33 -7.29 -0.72
C SER A 423 40.23 -6.24 -0.82
N ASP A 424 40.51 -5.13 -1.49
CA ASP A 424 39.50 -4.07 -1.70
C ASP A 424 38.28 -4.56 -2.50
N THR A 425 38.48 -5.49 -3.43
CA THR A 425 37.38 -6.10 -4.19
C THR A 425 36.44 -6.90 -3.28
N LEU A 426 36.98 -7.67 -2.33
CA LEU A 426 36.14 -8.39 -1.36
C LEU A 426 35.42 -7.43 -0.40
N ARG A 427 36.05 -6.29 -0.07
CA ARG A 427 35.42 -5.25 0.75
C ARG A 427 34.25 -4.58 0.04
N GLU A 428 34.42 -4.24 -1.23
CA GLU A 428 33.32 -3.70 -2.05
C GLU A 428 32.18 -4.70 -2.20
N ALA A 429 32.49 -5.96 -2.55
CA ALA A 429 31.49 -7.01 -2.71
C ALA A 429 30.70 -7.28 -1.42
N SER A 430 31.39 -7.33 -0.28
CA SER A 430 30.75 -7.56 1.02
C SER A 430 29.86 -6.40 1.45
N GLY A 431 30.27 -5.16 1.20
CA GLY A 431 29.44 -3.98 1.45
C GLY A 431 28.18 -3.95 0.59
N MET A 432 28.31 -4.30 -0.70
CA MET A 432 27.16 -4.44 -1.60
C MET A 432 26.19 -5.51 -1.14
N ALA A 433 26.69 -6.71 -0.82
CA ALA A 433 25.89 -7.83 -0.35
C ALA A 433 25.19 -7.51 0.99
N THR A 434 25.88 -6.82 1.91
CA THR A 434 25.31 -6.39 3.19
C THR A 434 24.11 -5.48 2.97
N SER A 435 24.26 -4.42 2.15
CA SER A 435 23.16 -3.49 1.90
C SER A 435 22.01 -4.11 1.12
N PHE A 436 22.29 -4.96 0.14
CA PHE A 436 21.24 -5.66 -0.60
C PHE A 436 20.42 -6.57 0.32
N ALA A 437 21.09 -7.44 1.09
CA ALA A 437 20.42 -8.40 1.96
C ALA A 437 19.62 -7.71 3.08
N LEU A 438 20.19 -6.69 3.72
CA LEU A 438 19.51 -5.97 4.80
C LEU A 438 18.38 -5.08 4.29
N PHE A 439 18.47 -4.59 3.05
CA PHE A 439 17.33 -3.92 2.42
C PHE A 439 16.16 -4.87 2.18
N LEU A 440 16.40 -6.05 1.60
CA LEU A 440 15.32 -7.03 1.38
C LEU A 440 14.72 -7.53 2.70
N ALA A 441 15.57 -7.75 3.70
CA ALA A 441 15.12 -8.14 5.04
C ALA A 441 14.27 -7.03 5.69
N LEU A 442 14.65 -5.76 5.51
CA LEU A 442 13.90 -4.61 6.01
C LEU A 442 12.51 -4.51 5.35
N VAL A 443 12.43 -4.74 4.04
CA VAL A 443 11.13 -4.78 3.34
C VAL A 443 10.27 -5.90 3.93
N ALA A 444 10.78 -7.13 3.99
CA ALA A 444 10.03 -8.29 4.47
C ALA A 444 9.52 -8.14 5.92
N THR A 445 10.31 -7.56 6.84
CA THR A 445 9.84 -7.34 8.21
C THR A 445 8.93 -6.11 8.34
N PHE A 446 9.07 -5.13 7.45
CA PHE A 446 8.19 -3.96 7.45
C PHE A 446 6.79 -4.34 7.00
N THR A 447 6.69 -5.13 5.94
CA THR A 447 5.42 -5.56 5.34
C THR A 447 4.70 -6.59 6.20
N SER A 448 5.45 -7.42 6.95
CA SER A 448 4.86 -8.31 7.96
C SER A 448 4.33 -7.60 9.22
N GLY A 449 4.35 -6.26 9.28
CA GLY A 449 3.96 -5.48 10.46
C GLY A 449 4.94 -5.55 11.65
N ALA A 450 6.11 -6.18 11.50
CA ALA A 450 7.08 -6.39 12.57
C ALA A 450 7.99 -5.17 12.79
N TRP A 451 7.41 -4.00 13.04
CA TRP A 451 8.09 -2.70 13.00
C TRP A 451 9.32 -2.60 13.92
N ILE A 452 9.28 -3.21 15.11
CA ILE A 452 10.43 -3.26 16.02
C ILE A 452 11.60 -4.02 15.39
N LEU A 453 11.34 -5.13 14.71
CA LEU A 453 12.36 -5.92 14.04
C LEU A 453 12.90 -5.19 12.81
N SER A 454 12.07 -4.44 12.08
CA SER A 454 12.51 -3.54 11.01
C SER A 454 13.50 -2.49 11.52
N LEU A 455 13.26 -1.89 12.70
CA LEU A 455 14.21 -0.97 13.33
C LEU A 455 15.51 -1.67 13.72
N VAL A 456 15.45 -2.91 14.22
CA VAL A 456 16.64 -3.71 14.52
C VAL A 456 17.46 -3.96 13.26
N ILE A 457 16.84 -4.37 12.14
CA ILE A 457 17.51 -4.59 10.86
C ILE A 457 18.18 -3.31 10.37
N ALA A 458 17.47 -2.17 10.41
CA ALA A 458 18.04 -0.88 10.03
C ALA A 458 19.26 -0.52 10.90
N GLY A 459 19.21 -0.77 12.21
CA GLY A 459 20.33 -0.58 13.14
C GLY A 459 21.53 -1.49 12.83
N VAL A 460 21.28 -2.78 12.58
CA VAL A 460 22.30 -3.75 12.17
C VAL A 460 22.96 -3.33 10.87
N TRP A 461 22.20 -2.79 9.93
CA TRP A 461 22.71 -2.32 8.65
C TRP A 461 23.65 -1.13 8.80
N VAL A 462 23.23 -0.10 9.53
CA VAL A 462 24.07 1.06 9.81
C VAL A 462 25.36 0.63 10.53
N LEU A 463 25.26 -0.24 11.53
CA LEU A 463 26.42 -0.73 12.27
C LEU A 463 27.39 -1.54 11.40
N ALA A 464 26.88 -2.48 10.61
CA ALA A 464 27.69 -3.33 9.73
C ALA A 464 28.47 -2.48 8.73
N ILE A 465 27.80 -1.53 8.05
CA ILE A 465 28.46 -0.62 7.10
C ILE A 465 29.48 0.29 7.80
N ARG A 466 29.19 0.75 9.03
CA ARG A 466 30.14 1.53 9.81
C ARG A 466 31.38 0.71 10.16
N MET A 467 31.24 -0.53 10.62
CA MET A 467 32.38 -1.39 10.94
C MET A 467 33.20 -1.74 9.69
N GLN A 468 32.52 -2.05 8.58
CA GLN A 468 33.17 -2.35 7.30
C GLN A 468 33.92 -1.15 6.71
N SER A 469 33.48 0.08 7.00
CA SER A 469 34.21 1.30 6.58
C SER A 469 35.43 1.60 7.47
N LEU A 470 35.45 1.14 8.72
CA LEU A 470 36.60 1.29 9.64
C LEU A 470 37.69 0.23 9.42
N GLY A 471 37.35 -0.95 8.88
CA GLY A 471 38.30 -2.06 8.64
C GLY A 471 39.30 -1.85 7.49
N GLY A 472 39.51 -0.61 7.02
CA GLY A 472 40.39 -0.27 5.90
C GLY A 472 41.83 0.07 6.32
N ALA A 473 42.77 0.02 5.36
CA ALA A 473 44.18 0.39 5.55
C ALA A 473 44.41 1.89 5.81
N ASP A 474 43.35 2.70 5.89
CA ASP A 474 43.36 4.11 6.26
C ASP A 474 43.17 4.32 7.77
N MET A 475 43.83 3.50 8.60
CA MET A 475 44.12 3.85 9.99
C MET A 475 45.46 4.58 10.03
N PRO A 476 45.51 5.93 10.02
CA PRO A 476 46.75 6.63 10.33
C PRO A 476 47.12 6.32 11.78
N GLY A 477 48.04 5.36 11.98
CA GLY A 477 48.73 5.17 13.27
C GLY A 477 48.42 3.91 14.08
N ALA A 478 48.11 2.76 13.46
CA ALA A 478 48.12 1.48 14.18
C ALA A 478 49.02 0.47 13.48
N LEU A 479 50.31 0.50 13.85
CA LEU A 479 51.43 -0.44 13.66
C LEU A 479 52.69 0.31 13.21
N ALA A 480 53.28 1.03 14.16
CA ALA A 480 54.70 1.37 14.21
C ALA A 480 55.18 1.21 15.65
#